data_AF-A0A1F7FH14-F1
#
_entry.id   AF-A0A1F7FH14-F1
#
_cell.length_a   1.000
_cell.length_b   1.000
_cell.length_c   1.000
_cell.angle_alpha   90.00
_cell.angle_beta   90.00
_cell.angle_gamma   90.00
#
_symmetry.space_group_name_H-M   'P 1'
#
loop_
_entity.id
_entity.type
_entity.pdbx_description
1 polymer ?
#
loop_
_entity_poly.entity_id
_entity_poly.type
_entity_poly.pdbx_seq_one_letter_code
_entity_poly.pdbx_strand_id
1 'polypeptide(L)'
;MPAKSNAKTRRMTKALQELARIASVIVDGELANSIITDQACNHMANPDLEYIHLSADYYDVEFGAFVQMKKTLLRLQRLVDFPCCASLWVRVRGADNLITMAVQNGNLNRYWQHGEERRNPEGEMAECLASGRIIVAPPGHPTRTITVLTPVFDSLGDVVGIVELSSPEPI
;
A
#
# COMPACT_ATOMS: atom_id res chain seq x y z
N MET A 1 -5.72 14.34 25.30
CA MET A 1 -4.93 15.31 24.50
C MET A 1 -4.04 14.51 23.55
N PRO A 2 -3.95 14.86 22.26
CA PRO A 2 -2.98 14.21 21.36
C PRO A 2 -1.56 14.53 21.85
N ALA A 3 -0.70 13.50 21.92
CA ALA A 3 0.69 13.69 22.33
C ALA A 3 1.41 14.61 21.34
N LYS A 4 2.18 15.59 21.84
CA LYS A 4 2.98 16.47 20.98
C LYS A 4 4.05 15.63 20.26
N SER A 5 3.84 15.39 18.96
CA SER A 5 4.77 14.66 18.09
C SER A 5 6.21 15.18 18.26
N ASN A 6 7.13 14.28 18.61
CA ASN A 6 8.53 14.61 18.92
C ASN A 6 9.24 15.16 17.65
N ALA A 7 10.29 15.97 17.82
CA ALA A 7 11.09 16.51 16.71
C ALA A 7 11.63 15.41 15.78
N LYS A 8 12.02 14.26 16.34
CA LYS A 8 12.46 13.07 15.57
C LYS A 8 11.32 12.51 14.70
N THR A 9 10.13 12.34 15.26
CA THR A 9 8.92 11.92 14.54
C THR A 9 8.64 12.88 13.37
N ARG A 10 8.63 14.19 13.62
CA ARG A 10 8.43 15.21 12.56
C ARG A 10 9.48 15.16 11.46
N ARG A 11 10.75 14.85 11.78
CA ARG A 11 11.82 14.66 10.78
C ARG A 11 11.54 13.44 9.90
N MET A 12 11.19 12.31 10.52
CA MET A 12 10.89 11.06 9.81
C MET A 12 9.63 11.19 8.94
N THR A 13 8.57 11.82 9.44
CA THR A 13 7.36 12.12 8.64
C THR A 13 7.71 12.94 7.38
N LYS A 14 8.52 14.00 7.50
CA LYS A 14 8.95 14.79 6.34
C LYS A 14 9.76 13.98 5.32
N ALA A 15 10.65 13.10 5.80
CA ALA A 15 11.42 12.22 4.92
C ALA A 15 10.53 11.18 4.22
N LEU A 16 9.53 10.62 4.90
CA LEU A 16 8.52 9.74 4.28
C LEU A 16 7.63 10.49 3.28
N GLN A 17 7.29 11.75 3.53
CA GLN A 17 6.57 12.59 2.56
C GLN A 17 7.41 12.89 1.31
N GLU A 18 8.73 13.03 1.44
CA GLU A 18 9.61 13.17 0.28
C GLU A 18 9.74 11.85 -0.48
N LEU A 19 9.88 10.73 0.23
CA LEU A 19 9.88 9.41 -0.37
C LEU A 19 8.56 9.11 -1.10
N ALA A 20 7.42 9.54 -0.53
CA ALA A 20 6.10 9.45 -1.14
C ALA A 20 6.01 10.21 -2.47
N ARG A 21 6.61 11.41 -2.56
CA ARG A 21 6.70 12.20 -3.81
C ARG A 21 7.56 11.56 -4.88
N ILE A 22 8.64 10.87 -4.48
CA ILE A 22 9.45 10.07 -5.42
C ILE A 22 8.63 8.85 -5.88
N ALA A 23 8.01 8.14 -4.95
CA ALA A 23 7.22 6.94 -5.23
C ALA A 23 6.02 7.21 -6.17
N SER A 24 5.30 8.33 -6.03
CA SER A 24 4.18 8.70 -6.93
C SER A 24 4.60 8.94 -8.39
N VAL A 25 5.91 9.04 -8.67
CA VAL A 25 6.45 9.27 -10.03
C VAL A 25 7.16 8.03 -10.58
N ILE A 26 7.81 7.23 -9.74
CA ILE A 26 8.59 6.06 -10.19
C ILE A 26 7.85 4.72 -10.09
N VAL A 27 6.69 4.68 -9.43
CA VAL A 27 5.87 3.47 -9.30
C VAL A 27 4.90 3.44 -10.46
N ASP A 28 5.21 2.57 -11.40
CA ASP A 28 4.46 2.30 -12.64
C ASP A 28 3.10 1.67 -12.33
N GLY A 29 2.01 2.35 -12.72
CA GLY A 29 0.62 1.96 -12.44
C GLY A 29 0.11 0.84 -13.32
N GLU A 30 0.49 0.80 -14.58
CA GLU A 30 0.25 -0.32 -15.50
C GLU A 30 0.89 -1.60 -14.96
N LEU A 31 2.15 -1.50 -14.53
CA LEU A 31 2.85 -2.59 -13.88
C LEU A 31 2.18 -2.99 -12.57
N ALA A 32 1.71 -2.04 -11.76
CA ALA A 32 0.97 -2.34 -10.52
C ALA A 32 -0.32 -3.13 -10.80
N ASN A 33 -1.12 -2.70 -11.77
CA ASN A 33 -2.38 -3.35 -12.16
C ASN A 33 -2.19 -4.75 -12.75
N SER A 34 -1.06 -5.03 -13.39
CA SER A 34 -0.76 -6.34 -13.97
C SER A 34 -0.19 -7.36 -12.98
N ILE A 35 0.05 -7.01 -11.71
CA ILE A 35 0.66 -7.95 -10.74
C ILE A 35 -0.26 -9.13 -10.42
N ILE A 36 -1.53 -8.91 -10.08
CA ILE A 36 -2.44 -9.96 -9.64
C ILE A 36 -3.15 -10.51 -10.87
N THR A 37 -3.17 -11.83 -11.07
CA THR A 37 -3.75 -12.44 -12.27
C THR A 37 -5.26 -12.21 -12.38
N ASP A 38 -5.81 -12.25 -13.59
CA ASP A 38 -7.25 -12.09 -13.84
C ASP A 38 -8.08 -13.12 -13.05
N GLN A 39 -7.55 -14.34 -12.88
CA GLN A 39 -8.19 -15.40 -12.10
C GLN A 39 -8.23 -15.08 -10.60
N ALA A 40 -7.11 -14.64 -10.01
CA ALA A 40 -7.07 -14.21 -8.62
C ALA A 40 -7.97 -12.99 -8.39
N CYS A 41 -7.99 -12.05 -9.35
CA CYS A 41 -8.93 -10.92 -9.43
C CYS A 41 -10.39 -11.31 -9.74
N ASN A 42 -10.70 -12.59 -9.97
CA ASN A 42 -12.09 -13.06 -10.04
C ASN A 42 -12.56 -13.69 -8.73
N HIS A 43 -11.72 -14.45 -8.03
CA HIS A 43 -12.08 -15.05 -6.73
C HIS A 43 -12.17 -13.97 -5.62
N MET A 44 -11.27 -12.99 -5.66
CA MET A 44 -11.56 -11.61 -5.25
C MET A 44 -11.75 -10.83 -6.57
N ALA A 45 -12.91 -10.67 -7.18
CA ALA A 45 -14.09 -10.02 -6.61
C ALA A 45 -15.16 -10.93 -5.99
N ASN A 46 -15.37 -12.13 -6.52
CA ASN A 46 -16.57 -12.95 -6.33
C ASN A 46 -16.31 -14.11 -5.35
N PRO A 47 -16.52 -13.93 -4.02
CA PRO A 47 -16.26 -15.00 -3.07
C PRO A 47 -17.27 -16.12 -3.24
N ASP A 48 -16.78 -17.35 -3.16
CA ASP A 48 -17.63 -18.51 -2.97
C ASP A 48 -18.01 -18.60 -1.48
N LEU A 49 -19.31 -18.77 -1.19
CA LEU A 49 -19.82 -18.87 0.18
C LEU A 49 -19.72 -20.29 0.75
N GLU A 50 -19.59 -21.31 -0.10
CA GLU A 50 -19.29 -22.69 0.29
C GLU A 50 -17.77 -22.87 0.46
N TYR A 51 -16.97 -22.22 -0.40
CA TYR A 51 -15.50 -22.29 -0.39
C TYR A 51 -14.85 -20.95 0.00
N ILE A 52 -15.03 -20.52 1.25
CA ILE A 52 -14.61 -19.20 1.75
C ILE A 52 -13.10 -18.88 1.69
N HIS A 53 -12.24 -19.87 1.42
CA HIS A 53 -10.78 -19.72 1.31
C HIS A 53 -10.27 -19.81 -0.15
N LEU A 54 -11.18 -19.99 -1.12
CA LEU A 54 -10.84 -20.19 -2.53
C LEU A 54 -10.02 -19.04 -3.11
N SER A 55 -10.24 -17.81 -2.64
CA SER A 55 -9.48 -16.62 -3.07
C SER A 55 -8.04 -16.57 -2.54
N ALA A 56 -7.75 -17.17 -1.38
CA ALA A 56 -6.37 -17.39 -0.92
C ALA A 56 -5.70 -18.56 -1.67
N ASP A 57 -6.42 -19.68 -1.85
CA ASP A 57 -5.89 -20.88 -2.51
C ASP A 57 -5.57 -20.63 -3.99
N TYR A 58 -6.32 -19.75 -4.65
CA TYR A 58 -6.11 -19.30 -6.04
C TYR A 58 -5.46 -17.90 -6.12
N TYR A 59 -4.81 -17.42 -5.07
CA TYR A 59 -4.03 -16.18 -5.15
C TYR A 59 -2.76 -16.41 -5.98
N ASP A 60 -2.70 -15.78 -7.15
CA ASP A 60 -1.58 -15.90 -8.09
C ASP A 60 -1.20 -14.54 -8.67
N VAL A 61 0.06 -14.41 -9.07
CA VAL A 61 0.67 -13.17 -9.55
C VAL A 61 1.54 -13.37 -10.79
N GLU A 62 1.51 -12.40 -11.69
CA GLU A 62 2.48 -12.29 -12.78
C GLU A 62 3.88 -12.07 -12.20
N PHE A 63 4.65 -13.16 -12.13
CA PHE A 63 5.92 -13.24 -11.42
C PHE A 63 6.91 -12.14 -11.86
N GLY A 64 6.95 -11.81 -13.16
CA GLY A 64 7.80 -10.75 -13.69
C GLY A 64 7.44 -9.38 -13.12
N ALA A 65 6.16 -9.00 -13.18
CA ALA A 65 5.64 -7.74 -12.67
C ALA A 65 5.80 -7.64 -11.15
N PHE A 66 5.42 -8.71 -10.42
CA PHE A 66 5.59 -8.81 -8.97
C PHE A 66 7.05 -8.61 -8.54
N VAL A 67 8.00 -9.33 -9.16
CA VAL A 67 9.43 -9.24 -8.81
C VAL A 67 10.02 -7.88 -9.17
N GLN A 68 9.61 -7.27 -10.29
CA GLN A 68 10.04 -5.92 -10.69
C GLN A 68 9.55 -4.89 -9.67
N MET A 69 8.24 -4.87 -9.39
CA MET A 69 7.64 -3.97 -8.41
C MET A 69 8.27 -4.14 -7.02
N LYS A 70 8.41 -5.38 -6.55
CA LYS A 70 9.04 -5.70 -5.27
C LYS A 70 10.46 -5.15 -5.15
N LYS A 71 11.26 -5.24 -6.22
CA LYS A 71 12.61 -4.64 -6.27
C LYS A 71 12.57 -3.11 -6.28
N THR A 72 11.60 -2.48 -6.94
CA THR A 72 11.43 -1.01 -6.94
C THR A 72 11.08 -0.50 -5.53
N LEU A 73 10.11 -1.12 -4.86
CA LEU A 73 9.75 -0.77 -3.48
C LEU A 73 10.92 -0.98 -2.49
N LEU A 74 11.70 -2.06 -2.62
CA LEU A 74 12.91 -2.27 -1.81
C LEU A 74 14.02 -1.23 -2.06
N ARG A 75 14.06 -0.61 -3.26
CA ARG A 75 14.98 0.50 -3.55
C ARG A 75 14.50 1.81 -2.93
N LEU A 76 13.19 2.09 -2.97
CA LEU A 76 12.58 3.24 -2.29
C LEU A 76 12.91 3.25 -0.79
N GLN A 77 12.79 2.10 -0.11
CA GLN A 77 13.14 1.96 1.32
C GLN A 77 14.58 2.40 1.66
N ARG A 78 15.52 2.35 0.71
CA ARG A 78 16.93 2.72 0.88
C ARG A 78 17.22 4.21 0.69
N LEU A 79 16.22 5.01 0.34
CA LEU A 79 16.36 6.47 0.18
C LEU A 79 16.21 7.24 1.51
N VAL A 80 15.95 6.55 2.62
CA VAL A 80 15.84 7.13 3.97
C VAL A 80 16.85 6.51 4.94
N ASP A 81 17.26 7.27 5.97
CA ASP A 81 18.29 6.89 6.96
C ASP A 81 17.75 6.09 8.16
N PHE A 82 16.55 5.54 8.06
CA PHE A 82 15.84 4.83 9.14
C PHE A 82 15.03 3.65 8.60
N PRO A 83 14.62 2.68 9.45
CA PRO A 83 13.81 1.54 9.02
C PRO A 83 12.50 1.98 8.36
N CYS A 84 12.27 1.53 7.14
CA CYS A 84 11.09 1.82 6.34
C CYS A 84 10.63 0.55 5.64
N CYS A 85 9.33 0.24 5.73
CA CYS A 85 8.63 -0.69 4.87
C CYS A 85 7.90 0.08 3.77
N ALA A 86 7.63 -0.62 2.66
CA ALA A 86 6.98 -0.08 1.49
C ALA A 86 6.13 -1.20 0.88
N SER A 87 4.81 -1.06 0.99
CA SER A 87 3.83 -2.05 0.55
C SER A 87 2.93 -1.44 -0.52
N LEU A 88 2.61 -2.19 -1.57
CA LEU A 88 1.71 -1.77 -2.64
C LEU A 88 0.33 -2.37 -2.42
N TRP A 89 -0.65 -1.48 -2.38
CA TRP A 89 -2.07 -1.79 -2.46
C TRP A 89 -2.59 -1.45 -3.85
N VAL A 90 -3.39 -2.33 -4.45
CA VAL A 90 -4.03 -2.13 -5.76
C VAL A 90 -5.53 -2.34 -5.65
N ARG A 91 -6.31 -1.76 -6.56
CA ARG A 91 -7.74 -2.08 -6.68
C ARG A 91 -7.94 -3.53 -7.14
N VAL A 92 -8.97 -4.17 -6.61
CA VAL A 92 -9.40 -5.49 -7.09
C VAL A 92 -10.17 -5.30 -8.40
N ARG A 93 -9.62 -5.79 -9.50
CA ARG A 93 -10.26 -5.68 -10.81
C ARG A 93 -11.59 -6.44 -10.79
N GLY A 94 -12.69 -5.78 -11.20
CA GLY A 94 -14.04 -6.32 -11.07
C GLY A 94 -14.77 -6.01 -9.75
N ALA A 95 -14.10 -5.35 -8.78
CA ALA A 95 -14.74 -4.82 -7.57
C ALA A 95 -14.10 -3.48 -7.16
N ASP A 96 -14.57 -2.38 -7.76
CA ASP A 96 -14.00 -1.03 -7.61
C ASP A 96 -13.97 -0.51 -6.16
N ASN A 97 -14.83 -1.06 -5.30
CA ASN A 97 -14.88 -0.74 -3.86
C ASN A 97 -13.84 -1.52 -3.03
N LEU A 98 -13.05 -2.42 -3.62
CA LEU A 98 -12.09 -3.26 -2.90
C LEU A 98 -10.64 -2.97 -3.32
N ILE A 99 -9.75 -3.06 -2.33
CA ILE A 99 -8.30 -3.06 -2.51
C ILE A 99 -7.67 -4.30 -1.88
N THR A 100 -6.51 -4.70 -2.39
CA THR A 100 -5.70 -5.83 -1.92
C THR A 100 -4.22 -5.47 -1.91
N MET A 101 -3.43 -6.10 -1.05
CA MET A 101 -2.00 -5.85 -0.91
C MET A 101 -1.20 -6.71 -1.89
N ALA A 102 -1.00 -6.22 -3.12
CA ALA A 102 -0.27 -6.91 -4.17
C ALA A 102 1.21 -7.20 -3.82
N VAL A 103 1.87 -6.31 -3.07
CA VAL A 103 3.28 -6.49 -2.66
C VAL A 103 3.51 -6.02 -1.24
N GLN A 104 4.11 -6.88 -0.42
CA GLN A 104 4.58 -6.56 0.93
C GLN A 104 6.11 -6.64 1.00
N ASN A 105 6.77 -5.59 1.53
CA ASN A 105 8.20 -5.61 1.85
C ASN A 105 8.45 -5.22 3.31
N GLY A 106 8.52 -6.24 4.17
CA GLY A 106 8.70 -6.12 5.61
C GLY A 106 7.39 -6.28 6.38
N ASN A 107 7.43 -6.02 7.68
CA ASN A 107 6.34 -6.29 8.62
C ASN A 107 5.72 -5.04 9.25
N LEU A 108 6.15 -3.84 8.86
CA LEU A 108 5.57 -2.57 9.31
C LEU A 108 4.46 -2.16 8.34
N ASN A 109 3.26 -2.67 8.56
CA ASN A 109 2.05 -2.18 7.90
C ASN A 109 1.12 -1.58 8.96
N ARG A 110 0.39 -0.53 8.60
CA ARG A 110 -0.64 0.13 9.41
C ARG A 110 -2.02 -0.46 9.16
N TYR A 111 -2.31 -0.81 7.90
CA TYR A 111 -3.65 -1.16 7.45
C TYR A 111 -3.86 -2.66 7.23
N TRP A 112 -2.80 -3.41 6.88
CA TRP A 112 -2.90 -4.85 6.61
C TRP A 112 -2.97 -5.68 7.89
N GLN A 113 -3.91 -6.61 7.94
CA GLN A 113 -4.05 -7.61 9.00
C GLN A 113 -3.65 -9.01 8.51
N HIS A 114 -3.17 -9.87 9.42
CA HIS A 114 -2.74 -11.21 9.04
C HIS A 114 -3.91 -12.05 8.50
N GLY A 115 -3.77 -12.55 7.27
CA GLY A 115 -4.82 -13.27 6.54
C GLY A 115 -5.82 -12.37 5.81
N GLU A 116 -5.64 -11.04 5.81
CA GLU A 116 -6.47 -10.13 5.05
C GLU A 116 -6.10 -10.18 3.55
N GLU A 117 -6.98 -10.80 2.75
CA GLU A 117 -6.85 -10.87 1.29
C GLU A 117 -7.23 -9.56 0.61
N ARG A 118 -8.30 -8.91 1.09
CA ARG A 118 -8.88 -7.69 0.52
C ARG A 118 -9.71 -6.93 1.55
N ARG A 119 -9.95 -5.65 1.29
CA ARG A 119 -10.77 -4.77 2.12
C ARG A 119 -11.43 -3.66 1.34
N ASN A 120 -12.47 -3.05 1.91
CA ASN A 120 -12.86 -1.72 1.49
C ASN A 120 -11.76 -0.72 1.92
N PRO A 121 -11.37 0.25 1.07
CA PRO A 121 -10.53 1.36 1.50
C PRO A 121 -11.34 2.26 2.43
N GLU A 122 -10.78 2.57 3.59
CA GLU A 122 -11.41 3.42 4.61
C GLU A 122 -10.40 4.47 5.09
N GLY A 123 -10.88 5.52 5.77
CA GLY A 123 -10.04 6.55 6.38
C GLY A 123 -9.05 7.16 5.38
N GLU A 124 -7.76 7.13 5.73
CA GLU A 124 -6.71 7.76 4.91
C GLU A 124 -6.48 7.05 3.58
N MET A 125 -6.77 5.75 3.47
CA MET A 125 -6.66 5.01 2.21
C MET A 125 -7.73 5.47 1.21
N ALA A 126 -8.97 5.66 1.68
CA ALA A 126 -10.05 6.21 0.88
C ALA A 126 -9.74 7.66 0.45
N GLU A 127 -9.22 8.50 1.34
CA GLU A 127 -8.83 9.88 1.01
C GLU A 127 -7.70 9.93 -0.03
N CYS A 128 -6.71 9.05 0.09
CA CYS A 128 -5.59 8.95 -0.86
C CYS A 128 -6.08 8.57 -2.27
N LEU A 129 -6.92 7.54 -2.36
CA LEU A 129 -7.51 7.07 -3.63
C LEU A 129 -8.43 8.12 -4.27
N ALA A 130 -9.31 8.74 -3.47
CA ALA A 130 -10.32 9.66 -3.99
C ALA A 130 -9.75 11.03 -4.37
N SER A 131 -8.69 11.49 -3.69
CA SER A 131 -8.11 12.82 -3.94
C SER A 131 -6.86 12.82 -4.82
N GLY A 132 -6.22 11.66 -5.06
CA GLY A 132 -4.95 11.60 -5.80
C GLY A 132 -3.83 12.37 -5.11
N ARG A 133 -3.84 12.47 -3.78
CA ARG A 133 -2.86 13.22 -2.98
C ARG A 133 -2.16 12.32 -1.98
N ILE A 134 -0.92 12.69 -1.66
CA ILE A 134 -0.16 12.07 -0.57
C ILE A 134 -0.82 12.40 0.77
N ILE A 135 -1.22 11.37 1.52
CA ILE A 135 -1.85 11.50 2.83
C ILE A 135 -0.88 11.07 3.92
N VAL A 136 -0.70 11.91 4.94
CA VAL A 136 0.05 11.56 6.15
C VAL A 136 -0.94 11.03 7.18
N ALA A 137 -0.79 9.77 7.57
CA ALA A 137 -1.70 9.17 8.52
C ALA A 137 -1.49 9.74 9.94
N PRO A 138 -2.56 9.92 10.75
CA PRO A 138 -2.48 10.55 12.05
C PRO A 138 -1.61 9.74 13.04
N PRO A 139 -0.94 10.41 13.99
CA PRO A 139 -0.05 9.77 14.97
C PRO A 139 -0.82 8.98 16.03
N GLY A 140 -0.14 8.07 16.74
CA GLY A 140 -0.73 7.34 17.87
C GLY A 140 -1.62 6.17 17.48
N HIS A 141 -1.40 5.59 16.30
CA HIS A 141 -2.06 4.35 15.89
C HIS A 141 -1.56 3.15 16.72
N PRO A 142 -2.38 2.12 17.01
CA PRO A 142 -1.95 0.96 17.80
C PRO A 142 -0.73 0.21 17.25
N THR A 143 -0.49 0.24 15.93
CA THR A 143 0.73 -0.32 15.30
C THR A 143 2.01 0.45 15.61
N ARG A 144 1.91 1.64 16.21
CA ARG A 144 3.02 2.57 16.48
C ARG A 144 3.87 2.83 15.24
N THR A 145 3.23 3.09 14.10
CA THR A 145 3.89 3.45 12.85
C THR A 145 3.67 4.90 12.46
N ILE A 146 4.74 5.57 12.02
CA ILE A 146 4.64 6.74 11.14
C ILE A 146 4.34 6.20 9.75
N THR A 147 3.19 6.57 9.19
CA THR A 147 2.73 6.07 7.89
C THR A 147 2.39 7.22 6.97
N VAL A 148 2.85 7.14 5.73
CA VAL A 148 2.49 8.05 4.63
C VAL A 148 1.98 7.20 3.47
N LEU A 149 0.82 7.57 2.95
CA LEU A 149 0.20 6.97 1.78
C LEU A 149 0.47 7.85 0.57
N THR A 150 0.80 7.24 -0.57
CA THR A 150 0.96 7.93 -1.84
C THR A 150 0.19 7.22 -2.94
N PRO A 151 -0.56 7.96 -3.79
CA PRO A 151 -1.27 7.36 -4.91
C PRO A 151 -0.29 6.76 -5.92
N VAL A 152 -0.73 5.70 -6.58
CA VAL A 152 -0.12 5.17 -7.80
C VAL A 152 -1.03 5.53 -8.96
N PHE A 153 -0.45 6.16 -9.99
CA PHE A 153 -1.16 6.58 -11.19
C PHE A 153 -0.77 5.68 -12.37
N ASP A 154 -1.71 5.43 -13.28
CA ASP A 154 -1.40 4.97 -14.63
C ASP A 154 -1.11 6.14 -15.59
N SER A 155 -0.82 5.84 -16.84
CA SER A 155 -0.55 6.83 -17.90
C SER A 155 -1.76 7.68 -18.33
N LEU A 156 -2.98 7.31 -17.93
CA LEU A 156 -4.18 8.13 -18.10
C LEU A 156 -4.36 9.12 -16.95
N GLY A 157 -3.66 8.91 -15.83
CA GLY A 157 -3.75 9.72 -14.62
C GLY A 157 -4.78 9.20 -13.62
N ASP A 158 -5.30 7.99 -13.81
CA ASP A 158 -6.24 7.36 -12.88
C ASP A 158 -5.50 6.77 -11.67
N VAL A 159 -6.08 6.87 -10.47
CA VAL A 159 -5.48 6.34 -9.24
C VAL A 159 -5.81 4.85 -9.09
N VAL A 160 -4.86 4.02 -9.52
CA VAL A 160 -4.99 2.55 -9.60
C VAL A 160 -4.57 1.83 -8.30
N GLY A 161 -3.82 2.49 -7.44
CA GLY A 161 -3.34 1.93 -6.19
C GLY A 161 -2.77 2.95 -5.20
N ILE A 162 -2.17 2.44 -4.13
CA ILE A 162 -1.50 3.20 -3.08
C ILE A 162 -0.19 2.51 -2.72
N VAL A 163 0.92 3.23 -2.60
CA VAL A 163 2.07 2.75 -1.83
C VAL A 163 1.94 3.24 -0.38
N GLU A 164 1.92 2.30 0.55
CA GLU A 164 2.04 2.55 1.98
C GLU A 164 3.52 2.57 2.37
N LEU A 165 4.01 3.72 2.84
CA LEU A 165 5.34 3.89 3.40
C LEU A 165 5.24 3.99 4.93
N SER A 166 5.79 2.99 5.63
CA SER A 166 5.60 2.82 7.08
C SER A 166 6.94 2.64 7.81
N SER A 167 7.12 3.34 8.93
CA SER A 167 8.33 3.34 9.76
C SER A 167 7.93 3.26 11.24
N PRO A 168 8.72 2.65 12.16
CA PRO A 168 8.35 2.67 13.57
C PRO A 168 8.35 4.10 14.13
N GLU A 169 7.37 4.41 14.97
CA GLU A 169 7.41 5.61 15.80
C GLU A 169 8.66 5.57 16.71
N PRO A 170 9.42 6.66 16.81
CA PRO A 170 10.47 6.78 17.80
C PRO A 170 9.96 6.54 19.22
N ILE A 171 10.70 5.73 19.97
CA ILE A 171 10.69 5.73 21.43
C ILE A 171 11.31 7.04 21.92
#